data_AF-A0A5C8E1M8-F1
#
_entry.id   AF-A0A5C8E1M8-F1
#
_cell.length_a   1.000
_cell.length_b   1.000
_cell.length_c   1.000
_cell.angle_alpha   90.00
_cell.angle_beta   90.00
_cell.angle_gamma   90.00
#
_symmetry.space_group_name_H-M   'P 1'
#
loop_
_entity.id
_entity.type
_entity.pdbx_description
1 polymer ?
#
loop_
_entity_poly.entity_id
_entity_poly.type
_entity_poly.pdbx_seq_one_letter_code
_entity_poly.pdbx_strand_id
1 'polypeptide(L)' 'MKEILSELESEDIKKRLNALDELAKMVSAENIDRVLIIKALKSHILDWDEDVRAKVSSVLKLYTGI' A
#
# COMPACT_ATOMS: atom_id res chain seq x y z
N MET A 1 11.22 -2.72 -0.85
CA MET A 1 10.10 -3.08 -1.77
C MET A 1 9.61 -4.50 -1.55
N LYS A 2 10.41 -5.55 -1.81
CA LYS A 2 9.98 -6.95 -1.61
C LYS A 2 9.46 -7.22 -0.19
N GLU A 3 10.16 -6.70 0.82
CA GLU A 3 9.77 -6.80 2.22
C GLU A 3 8.46 -6.07 2.52
N ILE A 4 8.34 -4.79 2.12
CA ILE A 4 7.11 -3.99 2.27
C ILE A 4 5.90 -4.69 1.62
N LEU A 5 6.05 -5.20 0.40
CA LEU A 5 4.96 -5.94 -0.27
C LEU A 5 4.63 -7.25 0.45
N SER A 6 5.61 -7.92 1.05
CA SER A 6 5.35 -9.11 1.86
C SER A 6 4.62 -8.78 3.16
N GLU A 7 4.92 -7.64 3.80
CA GLU A 7 4.22 -7.19 5.00
C GLU A 7 2.77 -6.79 4.69
N LEU A 8 2.51 -6.27 3.49
CA LEU A 8 1.16 -5.95 3.03
C LEU A 8 0.27 -7.20 2.90
N GLU A 9 0.84 -8.38 2.63
CA GLU A 9 0.12 -9.67 2.55
C GLU A 9 0.00 -10.38 3.92
N SER A 10 0.47 -9.76 5.01
CA SER A 10 0.46 -10.35 6.34
C SER A 10 -0.96 -10.47 6.91
N GLU A 11 -1.24 -11.54 7.66
CA GLU A 11 -2.49 -11.66 8.44
C GLU A 11 -2.57 -10.63 9.57
N ASP A 12 -1.42 -10.18 10.10
CA ASP A 12 -1.34 -9.12 11.10
C ASP A 12 -1.68 -7.74 10.51
N ILE A 13 -2.79 -7.15 10.99
CA ILE A 13 -3.28 -5.82 10.60
C ILE A 13 -2.18 -4.76 10.75
N LYS A 14 -1.41 -4.78 11.85
CA LYS A 14 -0.39 -3.75 12.11
C LYS A 14 0.71 -3.77 11.05
N LYS A 15 1.09 -4.96 10.58
CA LYS A 15 2.07 -5.10 9.51
C LYS A 15 1.54 -4.54 8.19
N ARG A 16 0.28 -4.82 7.85
CA ARG A 16 -0.35 -4.25 6.65
C ARG A 16 -0.42 -2.73 6.71
N LEU A 17 -0.86 -2.18 7.84
CA LEU A 17 -0.92 -0.72 8.05
C LEU A 17 0.48 -0.07 7.94
N ASN A 18 1.49 -0.66 8.57
CA ASN A 18 2.87 -0.16 8.50
C ASN A 18 3.40 -0.22 7.06
N ALA A 19 3.13 -1.30 6.32
CA ALA A 19 3.52 -1.43 4.93
C ALA A 19 2.90 -0.32 4.06
N LEU A 20 1.63 0.02 4.30
CA LEU A 20 0.95 1.12 3.62
C LEU A 20 1.57 2.48 3.95
N ASP A 21 1.96 2.70 5.21
CA ASP A 21 2.70 3.92 5.61
C ASP A 21 4.05 4.05 4.90
N GLU A 22 4.80 2.96 4.80
CA GLU A 22 6.07 2.96 4.05
C GLU A 22 5.84 3.21 2.56
N LEU A 23 4.83 2.58 1.95
CA LEU A 23 4.47 2.86 0.55
C LEU A 23 4.10 4.32 0.33
N ALA A 24 3.38 4.96 1.25
CA ALA A 24 3.01 6.37 1.15
C ALA A 24 4.24 7.29 1.09
N LYS A 25 5.25 7.03 1.92
CA LYS A 25 6.50 7.81 1.98
C LYS A 25 7.32 7.70 0.70
N MET A 26 7.22 6.57 0.01
CA MET A 26 8.03 6.28 -1.17
C MET A 26 7.47 6.87 -2.48
N VAL A 27 6.29 7.48 -2.48
CA VAL A 27 5.62 7.96 -3.71
C VAL A 27 6.47 8.91 -4.56
N SER A 28 7.32 9.71 -3.92
CA SER A 28 8.20 10.70 -4.56
C SER A 28 9.58 10.16 -4.94
N ALA A 29 9.85 8.88 -4.74
CA ALA A 29 11.14 8.29 -5.09
C ALA A 29 11.30 8.16 -6.62
N GLU A 30 12.45 8.59 -7.15
CA GLU A 30 12.71 8.64 -8.61
C GLU A 30 12.66 7.28 -9.31
N ASN A 31 12.98 6.18 -8.61
CA ASN A 31 13.09 4.84 -9.20
C ASN A 31 12.00 3.88 -8.72
N ILE A 32 10.80 4.39 -8.44
CA ILE A 32 9.71 3.57 -7.94
C ILE A 32 8.85 2.97 -9.06
N ASP A 33 8.65 1.65 -9.00
CA ASP A 33 7.72 0.97 -9.90
C ASP A 33 6.27 1.20 -9.45
N ARG A 34 5.69 2.30 -9.95
CA ARG A 34 4.30 2.69 -9.64
C ARG A 34 3.28 1.65 -10.10
N VAL A 35 3.52 0.98 -11.22
CA VAL A 35 2.59 -0.01 -11.78
C VAL A 35 2.51 -1.23 -10.85
N LEU A 36 3.65 -1.70 -10.37
CA LEU A 36 3.71 -2.80 -9.39
C LEU A 36 2.96 -2.44 -8.10
N ILE A 37 3.18 -1.24 -7.56
CA ILE A 37 2.55 -0.81 -6.31
C ILE A 37 1.04 -0.67 -6.47
N ILE A 38 0.57 -0.05 -7.56
CA ILE A 38 -0.88 0.08 -7.82
C ILE A 38 -1.53 -1.30 -7.90
N LYS A 39 -0.88 -2.27 -8.57
CA LYS A 39 -1.39 -3.65 -8.64
C LYS A 39 -1.47 -4.30 -7.26
N ALA A 40 -0.44 -4.13 -6.42
CA ALA A 40 -0.43 -4.65 -5.06
C ALA A 40 -1.57 -4.04 -4.23
N LEU A 41 -1.68 -2.70 -4.19
CA LEU A 41 -2.72 -1.98 -3.46
C LEU A 41 -4.14 -2.38 -3.90
N LYS A 42 -4.34 -2.68 -5.18
CA LYS A 42 -5.66 -3.08 -5.72
C LYS A 42 -6.24 -4.32 -5.05
N SER A 43 -5.38 -5.29 -4.70
CA SER A 43 -5.79 -6.52 -4.01
C SER A 43 -6.34 -6.25 -2.60
N HIS A 44 -5.95 -5.13 -1.99
CA HIS A 44 -6.27 -4.77 -0.61
C HIS A 44 -7.41 -3.74 -0.49
N ILE A 45 -8.05 -3.35 -1.59
CA ILE A 45 -9.23 -2.47 -1.57
C ILE A 45 -10.39 -3.11 -0.77
N LEU A 46 -10.47 -4.44 -0.79
CA LEU A 46 -11.47 -5.22 -0.07
C LEU A 46 -10.86 -5.95 1.13
N ASP A 47 -9.80 -5.39 1.74
CA ASP A 47 -9.28 -5.90 3.01
C ASP A 47 -10.42 -6.03 4.03
N TRP A 48 -10.37 -7.03 4.89
CA TRP A 48 -11.40 -7.26 5.90
C TRP A 48 -11.41 -6.18 6.99
N ASP A 49 -10.24 -5.59 7.26
CA ASP A 49 -10.08 -4.51 8.22
C ASP A 49 -10.41 -3.14 7.62
N GLU A 50 -11.23 -2.35 8.31
CA GLU A 50 -11.70 -1.05 7.81
C GLU A 50 -10.57 -0.02 7.73
N ASP A 51 -9.67 0.01 8.71
CA ASP A 51 -8.56 0.96 8.75
C ASP A 51 -7.59 0.67 7.60
N VAL A 52 -7.34 -0.61 7.31
CA VAL A 52 -6.55 -1.03 6.15
C VAL A 52 -7.18 -0.55 4.85
N ARG A 53 -8.50 -0.75 4.64
CA ARG A 53 -9.19 -0.25 3.42
C ARG A 53 -9.08 1.26 3.28
N ALA A 54 -9.34 2.01 4.35
CA ALA A 54 -9.27 3.47 4.34
C ALA A 54 -7.84 3.95 4.00
N LYS A 55 -6.83 3.26 4.55
CA LYS A 55 -5.43 3.55 4.28
C LYS A 55 -5.03 3.20 2.85
N VAL A 56 -5.43 2.04 2.32
CA VAL A 56 -5.22 1.64 0.92
C VAL A 56 -5.76 2.69 -0.04
N SER A 57 -7.00 3.16 0.18
CA SER A 57 -7.61 4.22 -0.62
C SER A 57 -6.77 5.51 -0.58
N SER A 58 -6.29 5.89 0.60
CA SER A 58 -5.44 7.08 0.76
C SER A 58 -4.10 6.94 0.04
N VAL A 59 -3.46 5.77 0.11
CA VAL A 59 -2.18 5.51 -0.58
C VAL A 59 -2.38 5.45 -2.09
N LEU A 60 -3.42 4.78 -2.58
CA LEU A 60 -3.75 4.73 -4.01
C LEU A 60 -3.86 6.13 -4.60
N LYS A 61 -4.54 7.05 -3.89
CA LYS A 61 -4.68 8.45 -4.29
C LYS A 61 -3.33 9.12 -4.56
N LEU A 62 -2.34 8.90 -3.68
CA LEU A 62 -0.98 9.43 -3.85
C LEU A 62 -0.31 8.92 -5.14
N TYR A 63 -0.51 7.63 -5.47
CA TYR A 63 0.12 7.00 -6.63
C TYR A 63 -0.59 7.30 -7.95
N THR A 64 -1.89 7.58 -7.93
CA THR A 64 -2.69 7.92 -9.13
C THR A 64 -2.72 9.42 -9.44
N GLY A 65 -2.27 10.27 -8.52
CA GLY A 65 -2.25 11.73 -8.71
C GLY A 65 -3.64 12.37 -8.77
N ILE A 66 -4.64 11.74 -8.11
CA ILE A 66 -6.02 12.23 -7.96
C ILE A 66 -6.16 12.94 -6.60
#